data_AF-A0A428UVG3-F1
#
_entry.id   AF-A0A428UVG3-F1
#
_cell.length_a   1.000
_cell.length_b   1.000
_cell.length_c   1.000
_cell.angle_alpha   90.00
_cell.angle_beta   90.00
_cell.angle_gamma   90.00
#
_symmetry.space_group_name_H-M   'P 1'
#
loop_
_entity.id
_entity.type
_entity.pdbx_description
1 polymer ?
#
loop_
_entity_poly.entity_id
_entity_poly.type
_entity_poly.pdbx_seq_one_letter_code
_entity_poly.pdbx_strand_id
1 'polypeptide(L)'
;MEEMEEVLYENSVYSIRRVPGNNKGYGIVAASKIPKGTRILAEAPLIRLPREVGSKYHARVSIAAKLSKFPPEYGKGYRELCNAYPDDDKEVAIALTNALPLGPKSSDSGVFLQASRFNHSCLPNAQETWNENLDKLTVHACVDIEEGQEITINYLKKLACRKDRQQALEDNCRFRCVCSLCSASVAERRSSDKRQEEIQKLYNEVTSTMARHLDPLGNLHKIQRMRELMSNEGIRDHEDREVQFADLRCTETFPCFNDLPGEHEASTEFFEPTDAFNCTPKKIWVLLGDVLEVDEGEGGDLQVTIEDKNWKMVPVLIRASEFGQTFDRSTVKTGSTIVIPFPVKDENMPGIPGVVIDKPNGFKMLPKELEDLLLLSDRVKYYSSLADGKRRCHGCNKESDSQLVCRGCFFFQYCNESCPKKDHEPDCKLLRQPDFRDLFRLNHNLEDYSRLAPGQPSRECVVI
;
A
#
# COMPACT_ATOMS: atom_id res chain seq x y z
N MET A 1 32.89 -34.85 15.61
CA MET A 1 31.83 -35.01 14.59
C MET A 1 31.04 -33.73 14.62
N GLU A 2 31.40 -32.78 13.75
CA GLU A 2 30.60 -31.59 13.51
C GLU A 2 29.28 -32.09 12.91
N GLU A 3 28.16 -31.92 13.63
CA GLU A 3 26.84 -32.08 13.04
C GLU A 3 26.77 -31.09 11.89
N MET A 4 26.81 -31.57 10.65
CA MET A 4 26.60 -30.74 9.47
C MET A 4 25.29 -29.99 9.66
N GLU A 5 25.34 -28.66 9.77
CA GLU A 5 24.14 -27.82 9.88
C GLU A 5 23.21 -28.16 8.70
N GLU A 6 22.03 -28.69 9.00
CA GLU A 6 21.03 -29.04 8.00
C GLU A 6 20.52 -27.73 7.36
N VAL A 7 21.09 -27.37 6.22
CA VAL A 7 20.69 -26.22 5.39
C VAL A 7 19.60 -26.67 4.43
N LEU A 8 18.40 -26.10 4.52
CA LEU A 8 17.27 -26.39 3.63
C LEU A 8 17.36 -25.61 2.32
N TYR A 9 17.94 -24.42 2.36
CA TYR A 9 18.04 -23.51 1.22
C TYR A 9 19.16 -22.50 1.46
N GLU A 10 19.86 -22.10 0.40
CA GLU A 10 20.87 -21.07 0.47
C GLU A 10 20.96 -20.31 -0.85
N ASN A 11 21.13 -18.99 -0.75
CA ASN A 11 21.49 -18.11 -1.85
C ASN A 11 22.53 -17.10 -1.37
N SER A 12 22.88 -16.13 -2.22
CA SER A 12 23.90 -15.13 -1.89
C SER A 12 23.51 -14.14 -0.78
N VAL A 13 22.25 -14.09 -0.37
CA VAL A 13 21.70 -13.11 0.59
C VAL A 13 21.38 -13.78 1.92
N TYR A 14 20.73 -14.93 1.91
CA TYR A 14 20.32 -15.66 3.10
C TYR A 14 20.32 -17.18 2.90
N SER A 15 20.22 -17.88 4.03
CA SER A 15 20.09 -19.32 4.12
C SER A 15 18.96 -19.68 5.08
N ILE A 16 18.28 -20.79 4.81
CA ILE A 16 17.29 -21.39 5.70
C ILE A 16 17.97 -22.57 6.38
N ARG A 17 18.18 -22.48 7.69
CA ARG A 17 18.91 -23.48 8.48
C ARG A 17 18.29 -23.63 9.87
N ARG A 18 18.63 -24.71 10.58
CA ARG A 18 18.20 -24.85 11.98
C ARG A 18 18.80 -23.75 12.83
N VAL A 19 17.98 -23.07 13.62
CA VAL A 19 18.46 -22.02 14.53
C VAL A 19 18.49 -22.55 15.96
N PRO A 20 19.62 -22.41 16.68
CA PRO A 20 19.71 -22.82 18.07
C PRO A 20 18.70 -22.10 18.98
N GLY A 21 18.11 -22.83 19.91
CA GLY A 21 17.16 -22.32 20.89
C GLY A 21 15.90 -23.18 21.00
N ASN A 22 15.31 -23.23 22.20
CA ASN A 22 14.15 -24.08 22.48
C ASN A 22 13.01 -23.78 21.48
N ASN A 23 12.64 -24.79 20.70
CA ASN A 23 11.51 -24.80 19.75
C ASN A 23 11.55 -23.80 18.58
N LYS A 24 12.72 -23.23 18.22
CA LYS A 24 12.82 -22.35 17.03
C LYS A 24 12.73 -23.09 15.69
N GLY A 25 13.15 -24.36 15.64
CA GLY A 25 13.16 -25.12 14.39
C GLY A 25 14.08 -24.49 13.34
N TYR A 26 13.54 -24.24 12.15
CA TYR A 26 14.24 -23.55 11.06
C TYR A 26 14.02 -22.05 11.14
N GLY A 27 15.06 -21.30 10.80
CA GLY A 27 15.02 -19.85 10.66
C GLY A 27 15.81 -19.38 9.45
N ILE A 28 15.71 -18.08 9.17
CA ILE A 28 16.44 -17.42 8.09
C ILE A 28 17.66 -16.71 8.67
N VAL A 29 18.83 -16.99 8.12
CA VAL A 29 20.11 -16.44 8.57
C VAL A 29 20.80 -15.76 7.38
N ALA A 30 21.32 -14.55 7.59
CA ALA A 30 22.04 -13.79 6.59
C ALA A 30 23.28 -14.57 6.11
N ALA A 31 23.37 -14.81 4.80
CA ALA A 31 24.51 -15.51 4.17
C ALA A 31 25.63 -14.53 3.78
N SER A 32 25.33 -13.23 3.76
CA SER A 32 26.27 -12.14 3.61
C SER A 32 25.78 -10.94 4.42
N LYS A 33 26.57 -9.87 4.52
CA LYS A 33 26.08 -8.59 5.01
C LYS A 33 24.91 -8.09 4.14
N ILE A 34 23.82 -7.68 4.77
CA ILE A 34 22.61 -7.13 4.14
C ILE A 34 22.45 -5.67 4.59
N PRO A 35 22.68 -4.69 3.70
CA PRO A 35 22.43 -3.28 4.02
C PRO A 35 20.96 -3.01 4.34
N LYS A 36 20.71 -2.05 5.23
CA LYS A 36 19.39 -1.50 5.49
C LYS A 36 18.66 -1.12 4.19
N GLY A 37 17.38 -1.46 4.10
CA GLY A 37 16.52 -1.15 2.95
C GLY A 37 16.55 -2.22 1.86
N THR A 38 17.49 -3.18 1.93
CA THR A 38 17.55 -4.28 0.96
C THR A 38 16.30 -5.14 1.04
N ARG A 39 15.71 -5.46 -0.12
CA ARG A 39 14.65 -6.47 -0.24
C ARG A 39 15.26 -7.86 -0.15
N ILE A 40 15.00 -8.55 0.95
CA ILE A 40 15.53 -9.87 1.28
C ILE A 40 14.76 -10.96 0.54
N LEU A 41 13.42 -10.84 0.50
CA LEU A 41 12.53 -11.84 -0.08
C LEU A 41 11.35 -11.16 -0.79
N ALA A 42 10.88 -11.78 -1.87
CA ALA A 42 9.59 -11.50 -2.50
C ALA A 42 8.93 -12.82 -2.91
N GLU A 43 7.88 -13.24 -2.21
CA GLU A 43 7.28 -14.57 -2.36
C GLU A 43 5.76 -14.48 -2.55
N ALA A 44 5.22 -15.23 -3.51
CA ALA A 44 3.78 -15.37 -3.70
C ALA A 44 3.23 -16.40 -2.69
N PRO A 45 2.00 -16.24 -2.18
CA PRO A 45 1.44 -17.19 -1.22
C PRO A 45 1.25 -18.57 -1.85
N LEU A 46 1.74 -19.61 -1.18
CA LEU A 46 1.45 -21.00 -1.54
C LEU A 46 -0.04 -21.32 -1.31
N ILE A 47 -0.59 -20.78 -0.21
CA ILE A 47 -1.99 -20.96 0.18
C ILE A 47 -2.53 -19.61 0.63
N ARG A 48 -3.64 -19.16 0.04
CA ARG A 48 -4.45 -18.06 0.57
C ARG A 48 -5.53 -18.62 1.49
N LEU A 49 -5.67 -18.07 2.69
CA LEU A 49 -6.61 -18.45 3.73
C LEU A 49 -7.59 -17.28 3.93
N PRO A 50 -8.88 -17.46 3.61
CA PRO A 50 -9.88 -16.43 3.88
C PRO A 50 -10.07 -16.26 5.39
N ARG A 51 -10.45 -15.06 5.83
CA ARG A 51 -10.72 -14.80 7.26
C ARG A 51 -11.82 -15.69 7.83
N GLU A 52 -12.87 -15.91 7.04
CA GLU A 52 -14.02 -16.73 7.40
C GLU A 52 -13.86 -18.12 6.80
N VAL A 53 -13.15 -18.98 7.51
CA VAL A 53 -13.09 -20.39 7.14
C VAL A 53 -14.23 -21.11 7.83
N GLY A 54 -15.33 -21.33 7.11
CA GLY A 54 -16.57 -21.83 7.70
C GLY A 54 -16.39 -23.01 8.66
N SER A 55 -15.64 -24.05 8.28
CA SER A 55 -15.24 -25.13 9.20
C SER A 55 -13.81 -25.61 8.95
N LYS A 56 -13.18 -26.22 9.98
CA LYS A 56 -11.86 -26.85 9.86
C LYS A 56 -11.80 -27.91 8.75
N TYR A 57 -12.90 -28.63 8.54
CA TYR A 57 -13.01 -29.58 7.43
C TYR A 57 -12.88 -28.89 6.06
N HIS A 58 -13.63 -27.80 5.84
CA HIS A 58 -13.51 -27.02 4.60
C HIS A 58 -12.13 -26.41 4.42
N ALA A 59 -11.51 -25.93 5.50
CA ALA A 59 -10.15 -25.42 5.52
C ALA A 59 -9.16 -26.47 4.98
N ARG A 60 -9.20 -27.68 5.55
CA ARG A 60 -8.35 -28.81 5.17
C ARG A 60 -8.54 -29.22 3.71
N VAL A 61 -9.79 -29.32 3.25
CA VAL A 61 -10.09 -29.66 1.85
C VAL A 61 -9.55 -28.58 0.91
N SER A 62 -9.72 -27.30 1.25
CA SER A 62 -9.18 -26.18 0.46
C SER A 62 -7.65 -26.19 0.41
N ILE A 63 -6.99 -26.42 1.54
CA ILE A 63 -5.53 -26.54 1.65
C ILE A 63 -5.03 -27.69 0.76
N ALA A 64 -5.61 -28.88 0.90
CA ALA A 64 -5.23 -30.05 0.12
C ALA A 64 -5.42 -29.82 -1.40
N ALA A 65 -6.55 -29.22 -1.79
CA ALA A 65 -6.85 -28.91 -3.20
C ALA A 65 -5.96 -27.82 -3.80
N LYS A 66 -5.42 -26.91 -2.97
CA LYS A 66 -4.43 -25.91 -3.40
C LYS A 66 -3.05 -26.54 -3.54
N LEU A 67 -2.61 -27.31 -2.54
CA LEU A 67 -1.31 -28.00 -2.56
C LEU A 67 -1.20 -29.01 -3.70
N SER A 68 -2.29 -29.67 -4.09
CA SER A 68 -2.29 -30.62 -5.21
C SER A 68 -2.05 -29.98 -6.58
N LYS A 69 -2.17 -28.64 -6.70
CA LYS A 69 -1.84 -27.89 -7.93
C LYS A 69 -0.35 -27.63 -8.08
N PHE A 70 0.44 -27.83 -7.02
CA PHE A 70 1.88 -27.64 -7.02
C PHE A 70 2.60 -29.00 -7.09
N PRO A 71 3.86 -29.01 -7.55
CA PRO A 71 4.69 -30.20 -7.46
C PRO A 71 4.76 -30.79 -6.03
N PRO A 72 4.91 -32.12 -5.86
CA PRO A 72 4.87 -32.78 -4.56
C PRO A 72 5.82 -32.21 -3.49
N GLU A 73 6.96 -31.67 -3.90
CA GLU A 73 7.94 -31.01 -3.05
C GLU A 73 7.40 -29.79 -2.30
N TYR A 74 6.44 -29.05 -2.88
CA TYR A 74 5.80 -27.92 -2.19
C TYR A 74 4.93 -28.42 -1.03
N GLY A 75 4.20 -29.51 -1.24
CA GLY A 75 3.43 -30.16 -0.19
C GLY A 75 4.32 -30.73 0.92
N LYS A 76 5.52 -31.22 0.58
CA LYS A 76 6.53 -31.62 1.55
C LYS A 76 7.03 -30.41 2.36
N GLY A 77 7.47 -29.35 1.68
CA GLY A 77 7.96 -28.12 2.32
C GLY A 77 6.93 -27.46 3.23
N TYR A 78 5.65 -27.46 2.83
CA TYR A 78 4.53 -27.02 3.66
C TYR A 78 4.41 -27.85 4.94
N ARG A 79 4.45 -29.18 4.84
CA ARG A 79 4.34 -30.09 5.99
C ARG A 79 5.55 -30.06 6.93
N GLU A 80 6.65 -29.45 6.51
CA GLU A 80 7.84 -29.18 7.33
C GLU A 80 7.78 -27.83 8.06
N LEU A 81 6.76 -27.00 7.80
CA LEU A 81 6.52 -25.76 8.56
C LEU A 81 6.14 -26.06 10.01
N CYS A 82 6.26 -25.05 10.87
CA CYS A 82 5.98 -25.21 12.30
C CYS A 82 4.51 -25.55 12.53
N ASN A 83 4.23 -26.50 13.43
CA ASN A 83 2.89 -26.78 13.91
C ASN A 83 2.83 -26.47 15.42
N ALA A 84 2.27 -25.31 15.78
CA ALA A 84 2.11 -24.95 17.18
C ALA A 84 0.95 -25.70 17.88
N TYR A 85 0.07 -26.35 17.12
CA TYR A 85 -1.12 -27.03 17.64
C TYR A 85 -1.15 -28.51 17.18
N PRO A 86 -0.27 -29.36 17.75
CA PRO A 86 -0.15 -30.76 17.34
C PRO A 86 -1.39 -31.61 17.62
N ASP A 87 -2.22 -31.19 18.57
CA ASP A 87 -3.47 -31.87 18.95
C ASP A 87 -4.65 -31.50 18.03
N ASP A 88 -4.47 -30.59 17.08
CA ASP A 88 -5.49 -30.15 16.12
C ASP A 88 -5.29 -30.81 14.74
N ASP A 89 -6.17 -30.52 13.77
CA ASP A 89 -6.00 -30.97 12.40
C ASP A 89 -4.68 -30.48 11.82
N LYS A 90 -3.76 -31.41 11.52
CA LYS A 90 -2.37 -31.12 11.17
C LYS A 90 -2.21 -30.08 10.06
N GLU A 91 -2.97 -30.21 8.97
CA GLU A 91 -2.84 -29.30 7.83
C GLU A 91 -3.37 -27.91 8.22
N VAL A 92 -4.53 -27.83 8.86
CA VAL A 92 -5.10 -26.54 9.30
C VAL A 92 -4.20 -25.86 10.34
N ALA A 93 -3.67 -26.61 11.29
CA ALA A 93 -2.82 -26.11 12.35
C ALA A 93 -1.51 -25.52 11.81
N ILE A 94 -0.88 -26.20 10.85
CA ILE A 94 0.29 -25.66 10.12
C ILE A 94 -0.09 -24.35 9.42
N ALA A 95 -1.22 -24.33 8.70
CA ALA A 95 -1.66 -23.13 7.99
C ALA A 95 -1.83 -21.93 8.93
N LEU A 96 -2.55 -22.10 10.04
CA LEU A 96 -2.84 -21.03 11.00
C LEU A 96 -1.58 -20.57 11.76
N THR A 97 -0.67 -21.49 12.08
CA THR A 97 0.59 -21.17 12.76
C THR A 97 1.49 -20.26 11.91
N ASN A 98 1.45 -20.42 10.58
CA ASN A 98 2.41 -19.82 9.64
C ASN A 98 1.80 -18.73 8.76
N ALA A 99 0.54 -18.37 9.00
CA ALA A 99 -0.20 -17.40 8.19
C ALA A 99 0.33 -15.97 8.41
N LEU A 100 0.66 -15.29 7.32
CA LEU A 100 1.10 -13.90 7.28
C LEU A 100 0.05 -13.02 6.56
N PRO A 101 -0.10 -11.73 6.93
CA PRO A 101 -1.11 -10.87 6.35
C PRO A 101 -0.87 -10.57 4.87
N LEU A 102 -1.96 -10.47 4.08
CA LEU A 102 -1.92 -10.09 2.66
C LEU A 102 -2.27 -8.61 2.45
N GLY A 103 -1.75 -7.74 3.32
CA GLY A 103 -1.95 -6.30 3.25
C GLY A 103 -3.19 -5.79 4.00
N PRO A 104 -3.31 -4.45 4.16
CA PRO A 104 -4.36 -3.83 4.97
C PRO A 104 -5.75 -3.87 4.32
N LYS A 105 -5.82 -4.05 3.00
CA LYS A 105 -7.09 -4.13 2.24
C LYS A 105 -7.68 -5.53 2.22
N SER A 106 -6.91 -6.54 2.63
CA SER A 106 -7.36 -7.92 2.66
C SER A 106 -7.63 -8.35 4.09
N SER A 107 -8.75 -9.04 4.29
CA SER A 107 -8.99 -9.77 5.54
C SER A 107 -8.27 -11.13 5.56
N ASP A 108 -7.74 -11.55 4.41
CA ASP A 108 -7.15 -12.86 4.20
C ASP A 108 -5.70 -12.91 4.67
N SER A 109 -5.17 -14.12 4.77
CA SER A 109 -3.77 -14.38 5.10
C SER A 109 -3.16 -15.41 4.15
N GLY A 110 -1.85 -15.43 4.04
CA GLY A 110 -1.11 -16.33 3.17
C GLY A 110 -0.16 -17.23 3.96
N VAL A 111 0.02 -18.46 3.49
CA VAL A 111 1.13 -19.33 3.91
C VAL A 111 2.16 -19.36 2.80
N PHE A 112 3.43 -19.31 3.18
CA PHE A 112 4.58 -19.19 2.30
C PHE A 112 5.58 -20.30 2.62
N LEU A 113 6.44 -20.70 1.67
CA LEU A 113 7.44 -21.73 1.96
C LEU A 113 8.65 -21.13 2.68
N GLN A 114 9.08 -19.94 2.26
CA GLN A 114 10.26 -19.29 2.81
C GLN A 114 9.87 -18.22 3.83
N ALA A 115 8.90 -17.34 3.52
CA ALA A 115 8.54 -16.25 4.42
C ALA A 115 7.98 -16.75 5.77
N SER A 116 7.31 -17.90 5.79
CA SER A 116 6.85 -18.52 7.03
C SER A 116 7.99 -19.10 7.90
N ARG A 117 9.25 -19.01 7.46
CA ARG A 117 10.45 -19.40 8.23
C ARG A 117 11.11 -18.23 8.97
N PHE A 118 10.68 -16.98 8.75
CA PHE A 118 11.20 -15.87 9.56
C PHE A 118 10.74 -16.02 11.00
N ASN A 119 11.67 -16.07 11.94
CA ASN A 119 11.35 -16.16 13.37
C ASN A 119 10.97 -14.81 13.97
N HIS A 120 10.31 -14.86 15.12
CA HIS A 120 9.90 -13.67 15.86
C HIS A 120 11.04 -13.00 16.63
N SER A 121 11.07 -11.67 16.60
CA SER A 121 11.72 -10.83 17.61
C SER A 121 10.79 -9.69 18.02
N CYS A 122 10.79 -9.33 19.31
CA CYS A 122 10.06 -8.14 19.78
C CYS A 122 10.70 -6.83 19.32
N LEU A 123 11.95 -6.89 18.84
CA LEU A 123 12.65 -5.81 18.16
C LEU A 123 13.28 -6.42 16.90
N PRO A 124 12.50 -6.55 15.81
CA PRO A 124 12.94 -7.23 14.61
C PRO A 124 13.97 -6.41 13.83
N ASN A 125 14.75 -7.09 12.99
CA ASN A 125 15.70 -6.47 12.06
C ASN A 125 15.18 -6.46 10.60
N ALA A 126 14.05 -7.10 10.32
CA ALA A 126 13.35 -7.05 9.05
C ALA A 126 11.83 -6.83 9.23
N GLN A 127 11.19 -6.33 8.19
CA GLN A 127 9.75 -6.07 8.16
C GLN A 127 9.14 -6.72 6.92
N GLU A 128 8.05 -7.45 7.12
CA GLU A 128 7.21 -7.98 6.06
C GLU A 128 6.16 -6.95 5.62
N THR A 129 5.91 -6.84 4.33
CA THR A 129 4.88 -5.98 3.75
C THR A 129 4.33 -6.60 2.48
N TRP A 130 3.01 -6.61 2.35
CA TRP A 130 2.35 -7.04 1.13
C TRP A 130 2.49 -5.98 0.04
N ASN A 131 3.06 -6.37 -1.10
CA ASN A 131 3.19 -5.52 -2.28
C ASN A 131 2.08 -5.87 -3.27
N GLU A 132 1.07 -5.00 -3.36
CA GLU A 132 -0.10 -5.18 -4.22
C GLU A 132 0.27 -5.27 -5.71
N ASN A 133 1.24 -4.47 -6.16
CA ASN A 133 1.67 -4.44 -7.56
C ASN A 133 2.36 -5.75 -7.99
N LEU A 134 2.99 -6.44 -7.04
CA LEU A 134 3.68 -7.71 -7.29
C LEU A 134 2.82 -8.93 -6.95
N ASP A 135 1.69 -8.74 -6.26
CA ASP A 135 0.88 -9.79 -5.64
C ASP A 135 1.73 -10.73 -4.75
N LYS A 136 2.68 -10.15 -4.00
CA LYS A 136 3.69 -10.88 -3.22
C LYS A 136 3.92 -10.28 -1.85
N LEU A 137 4.24 -11.14 -0.88
CA LEU A 137 4.83 -10.70 0.37
C LEU A 137 6.29 -10.34 0.12
N THR A 138 6.67 -9.13 0.52
CA THR A 138 8.05 -8.67 0.48
C THR A 138 8.60 -8.53 1.89
N VAL A 139 9.89 -8.81 2.08
CA VAL A 139 10.57 -8.65 3.37
C VAL A 139 11.80 -7.78 3.16
N HIS A 140 11.92 -6.71 3.93
CA HIS A 140 13.01 -5.73 3.80
C HIS A 140 13.80 -5.59 5.10
N ALA A 141 15.11 -5.39 4.99
CA ALA A 141 15.98 -5.12 6.12
C ALA A 141 15.69 -3.72 6.72
N CYS A 142 15.39 -3.64 8.01
CA CYS A 142 15.14 -2.36 8.71
C CYS A 142 16.43 -1.72 9.25
N VAL A 143 17.49 -2.53 9.37
CA VAL A 143 18.83 -2.19 9.84
C VAL A 143 19.85 -2.92 8.97
N ASP A 144 21.13 -2.56 9.08
CA ASP A 144 22.19 -3.40 8.54
C ASP A 144 22.20 -4.73 9.31
N ILE A 145 22.22 -5.84 8.59
CA ILE A 145 22.27 -7.19 9.16
C ILE A 145 23.61 -7.79 8.74
N GLU A 146 24.43 -8.17 9.72
CA GLU A 146 25.73 -8.77 9.46
C GLU A 146 25.58 -10.25 9.07
N GLU A 147 26.56 -10.77 8.33
CA GLU A 147 26.62 -12.19 7.98
C GLU A 147 26.50 -13.09 9.24
N GLY A 148 25.73 -14.16 9.14
CA GLY A 148 25.46 -15.08 10.24
C GLY A 148 24.39 -14.61 11.23
N GLN A 149 23.87 -13.39 11.13
CA GLN A 149 22.76 -12.95 11.98
C GLN A 149 21.42 -13.54 11.52
N GLU A 150 20.60 -13.95 12.47
CA GLU A 150 19.22 -14.37 12.22
C GLU A 150 18.38 -13.16 11.75
N ILE A 151 17.65 -13.35 10.67
CA ILE A 151 16.70 -12.37 10.13
C ILE A 151 15.33 -12.67 10.76
N THR A 152 14.75 -11.67 11.41
CA THR A 152 13.54 -11.80 12.24
C THR A 152 12.52 -10.75 11.90
N ILE A 153 11.25 -11.12 12.03
CA ILE A 153 10.08 -10.24 11.88
C ILE A 153 9.29 -10.17 13.18
N ASN A 154 8.25 -9.33 13.25
CA ASN A 154 7.41 -9.23 14.44
C ASN A 154 6.02 -9.83 14.20
N TYR A 155 5.78 -11.02 14.77
CA TYR A 155 4.46 -11.67 14.73
C TYR A 155 3.34 -10.90 15.44
N LEU A 156 3.66 -9.95 16.32
CA LEU A 156 2.68 -9.22 17.12
C LEU A 156 2.23 -7.96 16.39
N LYS A 157 0.91 -7.83 16.21
CA LYS A 157 0.28 -6.68 15.54
C LYS A 157 0.19 -5.41 16.40
N LYS A 158 0.54 -5.50 17.69
CA LYS A 158 0.40 -4.41 18.65
C LYS A 158 1.66 -4.29 19.48
N LEU A 159 2.03 -3.05 19.77
CA LEU A 159 3.04 -2.74 20.76
C LEU A 159 2.41 -2.88 22.15
N ALA A 160 3.11 -3.53 23.06
CA ALA A 160 2.61 -3.83 24.40
C ALA A 160 3.78 -4.06 25.34
N CYS A 161 3.54 -4.13 26.65
CA CYS A 161 4.59 -4.50 27.60
C CYS A 161 5.04 -5.96 27.42
N ARG A 162 6.22 -6.31 27.96
CA ARG A 162 6.78 -7.66 27.83
C ARG A 162 5.83 -8.74 28.33
N LYS A 163 5.10 -8.49 29.41
CA LYS A 163 4.14 -9.46 29.95
C LYS A 163 3.09 -9.82 28.89
N ASP A 164 2.49 -8.82 28.26
CA ASP A 164 1.44 -9.00 27.27
C ASP A 164 1.99 -9.58 25.97
N ARG A 165 3.19 -9.14 25.54
CA ARG A 165 3.89 -9.74 24.38
C ARG A 165 4.15 -11.23 24.59
N GLN A 166 4.64 -11.61 25.77
CA GLN A 166 4.90 -13.01 26.12
C GLN A 166 3.62 -13.83 26.17
N GLN A 167 2.57 -13.29 26.79
CA GLN A 167 1.26 -13.94 26.86
C GLN A 167 0.69 -14.17 25.47
N ALA A 168 0.72 -13.16 24.58
CA ALA A 168 0.22 -13.29 23.22
C ALA A 168 0.99 -14.33 22.39
N LEU A 169 2.31 -14.45 22.55
CA LEU A 169 3.11 -15.48 21.87
C LEU A 169 2.86 -16.87 22.45
N GLU A 170 2.67 -16.98 23.76
CA GLU A 170 2.32 -18.25 24.39
C GLU A 170 0.92 -18.72 23.96
N ASP A 171 -0.06 -17.81 23.90
CA ASP A 171 -1.44 -18.15 23.52
C ASP A 171 -1.58 -18.49 22.03
N ASN A 172 -0.92 -17.73 21.15
CA ASN A 172 -1.11 -17.84 19.70
C ASN A 172 -0.05 -18.68 18.99
N CYS A 173 1.16 -18.76 19.55
CA CYS A 173 2.31 -19.42 18.90
C CYS A 173 2.96 -20.51 19.77
N ARG A 174 2.51 -20.70 21.02
CA ARG A 174 2.97 -21.73 21.96
C ARG A 174 4.48 -21.68 22.24
N PHE A 175 5.05 -20.48 22.33
CA PHE A 175 6.44 -20.31 22.74
C PHE A 175 6.69 -19.07 23.59
N ARG A 176 7.74 -19.16 24.41
CA ARG A 176 8.26 -18.06 25.21
C ARG A 176 9.39 -17.34 24.47
N CYS A 177 9.24 -16.04 24.26
CA CYS A 177 10.23 -15.26 23.52
C CYS A 177 11.48 -14.95 24.36
N VAL A 178 12.65 -15.19 23.77
CA VAL A 178 13.98 -14.94 24.37
C VAL A 178 14.85 -14.03 23.48
N CYS A 179 14.22 -13.22 22.61
CA CYS A 179 14.92 -12.24 21.77
C CYS A 179 15.76 -11.26 22.61
N SER A 180 16.64 -10.50 21.96
CA SER A 180 17.51 -9.51 22.61
C SER A 180 16.76 -8.61 23.58
N LEU A 181 15.58 -8.11 23.19
CA LEU A 181 14.74 -7.28 24.06
C LEU A 181 14.16 -8.05 25.25
N CYS A 182 13.69 -9.29 25.04
CA CYS A 182 13.08 -10.10 26.10
C CYS A 182 14.09 -10.67 27.10
N SER A 183 15.35 -10.79 26.69
CA SER A 183 16.50 -11.27 27.45
C SER A 183 17.35 -10.15 28.07
N ALA A 184 17.06 -8.88 27.74
CA ALA A 184 17.75 -7.72 28.30
C ALA A 184 17.57 -7.59 29.82
N SER A 185 18.34 -6.68 30.44
CA SER A 185 18.26 -6.42 31.88
C SER A 185 16.85 -5.97 32.30
N VAL A 186 16.52 -6.13 33.59
CA VAL A 186 15.21 -5.69 34.11
C VAL A 186 14.99 -4.19 33.87
N ALA A 187 16.03 -3.37 34.00
CA ALA A 187 15.94 -1.92 33.80
C ALA A 187 15.65 -1.57 32.34
N GLU A 188 16.38 -2.16 31.39
CA GLU A 188 16.16 -1.95 29.94
C GLU A 188 14.77 -2.40 29.53
N ARG A 189 14.32 -3.57 29.99
CA ARG A 189 12.97 -4.09 29.72
C ARG A 189 11.89 -3.14 30.21
N ARG A 190 12.00 -2.64 31.45
CA ARG A 190 11.03 -1.67 32.00
C ARG A 190 11.02 -0.35 31.24
N SER A 191 12.18 0.09 30.76
CA SER A 191 12.31 1.31 29.96
C SER A 191 11.64 1.16 28.59
N SER A 192 11.88 0.02 27.93
CA SER A 192 11.24 -0.35 26.66
C SER A 192 9.73 -0.51 26.80
N ASP A 193 9.26 -1.24 27.82
CA ASP A 193 7.83 -1.46 28.04
C ASP A 193 7.07 -0.14 28.16
N LYS A 194 7.61 0.83 28.91
CA LYS A 194 7.04 2.19 29.00
C LYS A 194 6.94 2.88 27.65
N ARG A 195 8.00 2.80 26.82
CA ARG A 195 7.99 3.42 25.48
C ARG A 195 6.97 2.75 24.57
N GLN A 196 6.93 1.42 24.52
CA GLN A 196 5.98 0.68 23.68
C GLN A 196 4.52 0.94 24.09
N GLU A 197 4.22 1.00 25.40
CA GLU A 197 2.90 1.37 25.91
C GLU A 197 2.51 2.80 25.53
N GLU A 198 3.44 3.76 25.65
CA GLU A 198 3.20 5.16 25.26
C GLU A 198 2.96 5.30 23.76
N ILE A 199 3.77 4.63 22.92
CA ILE A 199 3.58 4.58 21.46
C ILE A 199 2.19 4.02 21.13
N GLN A 200 1.81 2.88 21.72
CA GLN A 200 0.52 2.26 21.45
C GLN A 200 -0.66 3.14 21.87
N LYS A 201 -0.53 3.84 23.01
CA LYS A 201 -1.54 4.79 23.48
C LYS A 201 -1.69 5.95 22.49
N LEU A 202 -0.59 6.59 22.09
CA LEU A 202 -0.60 7.70 21.14
C LEU A 202 -1.18 7.27 19.78
N TYR A 203 -0.81 6.08 19.30
CA TYR A 203 -1.37 5.50 18.08
C TYR A 203 -2.89 5.41 18.16
N ASN A 204 -3.43 4.77 19.21
CA ASN A 204 -4.88 4.61 19.38
C ASN A 204 -5.62 5.95 19.44
N GLU A 205 -5.04 6.95 20.11
CA GLU A 205 -5.61 8.30 20.19
C GLU A 205 -5.68 8.94 18.80
N VAL A 206 -4.60 8.89 18.02
CA VAL A 206 -4.52 9.51 16.68
C VAL A 206 -5.38 8.79 15.64
N THR A 207 -5.48 7.46 15.72
CA THR A 207 -6.27 6.67 14.77
C THR A 207 -7.76 6.65 15.05
N SER A 208 -8.21 7.10 16.23
CA SER A 208 -9.62 7.14 16.56
C SER A 208 -10.39 8.11 15.65
N THR A 209 -11.53 7.67 15.11
CA THR A 209 -12.33 8.41 14.11
C THR A 209 -12.72 9.81 14.57
N MET A 210 -13.01 9.98 15.87
CA MET A 210 -13.34 11.29 16.44
C MET A 210 -12.11 12.22 16.51
N ALA A 211 -10.93 11.71 16.86
CA ALA A 211 -9.74 12.54 17.02
C ALA A 211 -9.20 13.10 15.70
N ARG A 212 -9.38 12.38 14.58
CA ARG A 212 -8.85 12.77 13.25
C ARG A 212 -9.32 14.14 12.74
N HIS A 213 -10.49 14.61 13.18
CA HIS A 213 -11.10 15.84 12.66
C HIS A 213 -11.19 16.99 13.67
N LEU A 214 -11.03 16.72 14.98
CA LEU A 214 -11.30 17.70 16.03
C LEU A 214 -10.06 18.50 16.48
N ASP A 215 -8.85 17.94 16.38
CA ASP A 215 -7.62 18.61 16.83
C ASP A 215 -6.38 18.25 15.96
N PRO A 216 -6.26 18.83 14.76
CA PRO A 216 -5.14 18.54 13.85
C PRO A 216 -3.76 18.87 14.44
N LEU A 217 -3.65 19.95 15.24
CA LEU A 217 -2.37 20.39 15.79
C LEU A 217 -1.94 19.52 16.99
N GLY A 218 -2.87 19.17 17.89
CA GLY A 218 -2.59 18.21 18.96
C GLY A 218 -2.23 16.82 18.42
N ASN A 219 -2.89 16.36 17.35
CA ASN A 219 -2.52 15.11 16.69
C ASN A 219 -1.12 15.17 16.08
N LEU A 220 -0.71 16.30 15.48
CA LEU A 220 0.65 16.47 14.97
C LEU A 220 1.69 16.34 16.08
N HIS A 221 1.47 16.95 17.24
CA HIS A 221 2.38 16.81 18.39
C HIS A 221 2.45 15.35 18.90
N LYS A 222 1.31 14.65 18.94
CA LYS A 222 1.27 13.22 19.30
C LYS A 222 2.05 12.36 18.31
N ILE A 223 1.92 12.62 17.01
CA ILE A 223 2.67 11.93 15.95
C ILE A 223 4.18 12.22 16.09
N GLN A 224 4.57 13.48 16.34
CA GLN A 224 5.97 13.84 16.57
C GLN A 224 6.56 13.11 17.78
N ARG A 225 5.82 13.06 18.89
CA ARG A 225 6.22 12.32 20.10
C ARG A 225 6.32 10.82 19.84
N MET A 226 5.35 10.26 19.12
CA MET A 226 5.35 8.85 18.73
C MET A 226 6.59 8.51 17.91
N ARG A 227 6.95 9.34 16.91
CA ARG A 227 8.16 9.16 16.09
C ARG A 227 9.45 9.22 16.92
N GLU A 228 9.55 10.12 17.89
CA GLU A 228 10.68 10.20 18.81
C GLU A 228 10.83 8.91 19.64
N LEU A 229 9.72 8.45 20.24
CA LEU A 229 9.70 7.22 21.03
C LEU A 229 10.05 5.98 20.20
N MET A 230 9.51 5.87 18.98
CA MET A 230 9.81 4.79 18.06
C MET A 230 11.28 4.76 17.69
N SER A 231 11.86 5.92 17.35
CA SER A 231 13.30 6.05 17.09
C SER A 231 14.15 5.62 18.29
N ASN A 232 13.77 6.01 19.50
CA ASN A 232 14.48 5.65 20.73
C ASN A 232 14.34 4.16 21.09
N GLU A 233 13.21 3.55 20.76
CA GLU A 233 12.98 2.11 20.96
C GLU A 233 13.69 1.26 19.90
N GLY A 234 14.06 1.87 18.76
CA GLY A 234 14.54 1.15 17.59
C GLY A 234 13.42 0.51 16.76
N ILE A 235 12.16 0.85 17.04
CA ILE A 235 11.02 0.49 16.20
C ILE A 235 11.07 1.41 14.99
N ARG A 236 11.22 0.81 13.81
CA ARG A 236 11.25 1.56 12.55
C ARG A 236 9.93 1.30 11.85
N ASP A 237 9.07 2.31 11.86
CA ASP A 237 7.84 2.26 11.08
C ASP A 237 8.20 2.21 9.59
N HIS A 238 7.52 1.33 8.87
CA HIS A 238 7.42 1.40 7.40
C HIS A 238 6.25 2.31 7.02
N GLU A 239 5.90 3.30 7.85
CA GLU A 239 5.11 4.48 7.44
C GLU A 239 5.90 5.45 6.55
N ASP A 240 7.17 5.15 6.24
CA ASP A 240 7.57 5.29 4.83
C ASP A 240 6.86 4.18 4.06
N ARG A 241 5.52 4.21 3.95
CA ARG A 241 4.88 3.58 2.79
C ARG A 241 5.71 4.11 1.64
N GLU A 242 6.32 3.24 0.83
CA GLU A 242 6.93 3.71 -0.40
C GLU A 242 5.89 4.66 -1.00
N VAL A 243 6.19 5.96 -1.03
CA VAL A 243 5.23 6.93 -1.55
C VAL A 243 5.13 6.55 -3.01
N GLN A 244 4.13 5.76 -3.33
CA GLN A 244 3.90 5.31 -4.69
C GLN A 244 3.36 6.54 -5.40
N PHE A 245 4.16 7.03 -6.32
CA PHE A 245 3.78 8.16 -7.14
C PHE A 245 2.87 7.65 -8.24
N ALA A 246 1.81 8.42 -8.51
CA ALA A 246 0.86 8.06 -9.55
C ALA A 246 1.56 7.98 -10.92
N ASP A 247 1.30 6.90 -11.64
CA ASP A 247 1.64 6.76 -13.05
C ASP A 247 0.45 7.20 -13.87
N LEU A 248 0.45 8.46 -14.33
CA LEU A 248 -0.66 9.01 -15.10
C LEU A 248 -0.84 8.32 -16.47
N ARG A 249 0.14 7.53 -16.93
CA ARG A 249 0.02 6.71 -18.14
C ARG A 249 -0.64 5.36 -17.88
N CYS A 250 -0.68 4.88 -16.63
CA CYS A 250 -1.28 3.60 -16.25
C CYS A 250 -2.77 3.55 -16.62
N THR A 251 -3.16 2.63 -17.49
CA THR A 251 -4.55 2.46 -17.95
C THR A 251 -5.48 1.87 -16.89
N GLU A 252 -4.96 1.18 -15.87
CA GLU A 252 -5.81 0.62 -14.82
C GLU A 252 -6.36 1.69 -13.87
N THR A 253 -5.55 2.69 -13.53
CA THR A 253 -5.93 3.81 -12.65
C THR A 253 -6.32 5.06 -13.42
N PHE A 254 -5.74 5.29 -14.59
CA PHE A 254 -6.07 6.41 -15.49
C PHE A 254 -6.50 5.89 -16.86
N PRO A 255 -7.65 5.20 -16.97
CA PRO A 255 -8.13 4.64 -18.23
C PRO A 255 -8.38 5.71 -19.29
N CYS A 256 -8.28 5.31 -20.56
CA CYS A 256 -8.84 6.09 -21.67
C CYS A 256 -10.36 5.96 -21.68
N PHE A 257 -11.05 6.81 -22.45
CA PHE A 257 -12.51 6.76 -22.56
C PHE A 257 -13.04 5.38 -23.00
N ASN A 258 -12.36 4.74 -23.94
CA ASN A 258 -12.77 3.41 -24.44
C ASN A 258 -12.70 2.32 -23.36
N ASP A 259 -11.83 2.49 -22.37
CA ASP A 259 -11.60 1.53 -21.28
C ASP A 259 -12.49 1.81 -20.05
N LEU A 260 -13.36 2.82 -20.13
CA LEU A 260 -14.31 3.13 -19.06
C LEU A 260 -15.46 2.12 -19.02
N PRO A 261 -16.02 1.84 -17.82
CA PRO A 261 -17.23 1.03 -17.70
C PRO A 261 -18.45 1.73 -18.32
N GLY A 262 -19.35 0.98 -18.96
CA GLY A 262 -20.65 1.48 -19.38
C GLY A 262 -21.64 1.66 -18.21
N GLU A 263 -22.65 2.52 -18.38
CA GLU A 263 -23.69 2.81 -17.37
C GLU A 263 -24.50 1.56 -16.95
N HIS A 264 -24.65 0.58 -17.84
CA HIS A 264 -25.40 -0.66 -17.62
C HIS A 264 -24.53 -1.91 -17.59
N GLU A 265 -23.22 -1.76 -17.75
CA GLU A 265 -22.30 -2.88 -17.56
C GLU A 265 -22.10 -3.07 -16.06
N ALA A 266 -22.62 -4.16 -15.51
CA ALA A 266 -22.16 -4.71 -14.23
C ALA A 266 -20.72 -5.22 -14.41
N SER A 267 -19.79 -4.31 -14.73
CA SER A 267 -18.39 -4.65 -14.90
C SER A 267 -17.84 -4.98 -13.52
N THR A 268 -17.77 -6.29 -13.27
CA THR A 268 -17.21 -6.88 -12.05
C THR A 268 -15.77 -6.43 -11.77
N GLU A 269 -15.11 -5.77 -12.72
CA GLU A 269 -13.77 -5.20 -12.59
C GLU A 269 -13.77 -3.85 -11.85
N PHE A 270 -14.78 -3.00 -12.09
CA PHE A 270 -14.84 -1.64 -11.55
C PHE A 270 -15.72 -1.56 -10.30
N PHE A 271 -16.77 -2.37 -10.23
CA PHE A 271 -17.79 -2.29 -9.19
C PHE A 271 -18.02 -3.62 -8.46
N GLU A 272 -18.39 -3.55 -7.19
CA GLU A 272 -18.92 -4.66 -6.39
C GLU A 272 -20.37 -4.38 -6.00
N PRO A 273 -21.26 -5.38 -6.12
CA PRO A 273 -22.64 -5.22 -5.71
C PRO A 273 -22.71 -5.11 -4.18
N THR A 274 -23.39 -4.08 -3.68
CA THR A 274 -23.71 -3.93 -2.26
C THR A 274 -25.08 -4.52 -1.94
N ASP A 275 -26.02 -4.45 -2.88
CA ASP A 275 -27.32 -5.11 -2.82
C ASP A 275 -27.85 -5.37 -4.25
N ALA A 276 -29.13 -5.75 -4.39
CA ALA A 276 -29.74 -6.09 -5.68
C ALA A 276 -29.84 -4.90 -6.67
N PHE A 277 -29.68 -3.66 -6.20
CA PHE A 277 -29.88 -2.43 -6.97
C PHE A 277 -28.73 -1.44 -6.84
N ASN A 278 -27.74 -1.70 -5.98
CA ASN A 278 -26.64 -0.78 -5.69
C ASN A 278 -25.28 -1.45 -5.82
N CYS A 279 -24.31 -0.68 -6.29
CA CYS A 279 -22.91 -1.09 -6.39
C CYS A 279 -21.97 -0.02 -5.82
N THR A 280 -20.81 -0.44 -5.32
CA THR A 280 -19.71 0.43 -4.88
C THR A 280 -18.44 0.19 -5.71
N PRO A 281 -17.58 1.22 -5.91
CA PRO A 281 -16.30 1.05 -6.60
C PRO A 281 -15.36 0.06 -5.88
N LYS A 282 -14.82 -0.93 -6.61
CA LYS A 282 -13.79 -1.87 -6.11
C LYS A 282 -12.37 -1.29 -6.11
N LYS A 283 -12.11 -0.37 -7.04
CA LYS A 283 -10.81 0.25 -7.29
C LYS A 283 -10.97 1.73 -7.63
N ILE A 284 -9.86 2.45 -7.75
CA ILE A 284 -9.84 3.86 -8.17
C ILE A 284 -9.55 3.93 -9.67
N TRP A 285 -10.37 4.70 -10.40
CA TRP A 285 -10.07 5.09 -11.78
C TRP A 285 -10.44 6.55 -12.03
N VAL A 286 -9.67 7.23 -12.87
CA VAL A 286 -9.79 8.66 -13.15
C VAL A 286 -9.55 8.90 -14.65
N LEU A 287 -10.51 9.52 -15.34
CA LEU A 287 -10.29 9.99 -16.71
C LEU A 287 -9.58 11.34 -16.66
N LEU A 288 -8.56 11.48 -17.48
CA LEU A 288 -7.87 12.73 -17.73
C LEU A 288 -8.12 13.13 -19.19
N GLY A 289 -8.39 14.40 -19.44
CA GLY A 289 -8.46 14.91 -20.80
C GLY A 289 -8.24 16.41 -20.87
N ASP A 290 -7.69 16.87 -21.99
CA ASP A 290 -7.51 18.29 -22.24
C ASP A 290 -8.79 18.91 -22.76
N VAL A 291 -9.17 20.04 -22.18
CA VAL A 291 -10.34 20.80 -22.62
C VAL A 291 -10.02 21.50 -23.94
N LEU A 292 -10.74 21.13 -24.99
CA LEU A 292 -10.58 21.69 -26.32
C LEU A 292 -11.65 22.74 -26.62
N GLU A 293 -12.89 22.45 -26.26
CA GLU A 293 -14.04 23.33 -26.51
C GLU A 293 -14.98 23.33 -25.30
N VAL A 294 -15.62 24.47 -25.06
CA VAL A 294 -16.55 24.69 -23.96
C VAL A 294 -17.75 25.45 -24.52
N ASP A 295 -18.89 24.77 -24.55
CA ASP A 295 -20.17 25.30 -25.04
C ASP A 295 -21.17 25.43 -23.90
N GLU A 296 -21.88 26.56 -23.85
CA GLU A 296 -22.98 26.74 -22.91
C GLU A 296 -24.22 26.00 -23.42
N GLY A 297 -24.66 24.99 -22.68
CA GLY A 297 -25.85 24.21 -22.98
C GLY A 297 -27.14 24.89 -22.49
N GLU A 298 -28.28 24.28 -22.85
CA GLU A 298 -29.58 24.69 -22.34
C GLU A 298 -29.70 24.42 -20.83
N GLY A 299 -30.52 25.18 -20.12
CA GLY A 299 -30.76 24.96 -18.68
C GLY A 299 -29.59 25.28 -17.74
N GLY A 300 -28.45 25.74 -18.29
CA GLY A 300 -27.26 26.07 -17.52
C GLY A 300 -26.22 24.96 -17.44
N ASP A 301 -26.43 23.85 -18.14
CA ASP A 301 -25.44 22.80 -18.30
C ASP A 301 -24.25 23.29 -19.13
N LEU A 302 -23.08 22.69 -18.92
CA LEU A 302 -21.87 22.97 -19.70
C LEU A 302 -21.51 21.73 -20.52
N GLN A 303 -21.45 21.89 -21.84
CA GLN A 303 -20.95 20.87 -22.73
C GLN A 303 -19.48 21.14 -22.99
N VAL A 304 -18.63 20.17 -22.68
CA VAL A 304 -17.18 20.28 -22.79
C VAL A 304 -16.68 19.18 -23.69
N THR A 305 -15.93 19.54 -24.72
CA THR A 305 -15.25 18.55 -25.55
C THR A 305 -13.82 18.41 -25.05
N ILE A 306 -13.43 17.20 -24.67
CA ILE A 306 -12.08 16.89 -24.19
C ILE A 306 -11.36 15.92 -25.12
N GLU A 307 -10.04 15.99 -25.15
CA GLU A 307 -9.17 14.99 -25.77
C GLU A 307 -8.50 14.15 -24.67
N ASP A 308 -8.71 12.83 -24.69
CA ASP A 308 -8.06 11.92 -23.75
C ASP A 308 -6.61 11.57 -24.16
N LYS A 309 -5.93 10.78 -23.34
CA LYS A 309 -4.52 10.39 -23.57
C LYS A 309 -4.26 9.58 -24.85
N ASN A 310 -5.30 9.08 -25.52
CA ASN A 310 -5.23 8.36 -26.80
C ASN A 310 -5.79 9.21 -27.95
N TRP A 311 -5.80 10.54 -27.81
CA TRP A 311 -6.28 11.48 -28.82
C TRP A 311 -7.76 11.25 -29.18
N LYS A 312 -8.53 10.66 -28.25
CA LYS A 312 -9.96 10.46 -28.44
C LYS A 312 -10.70 11.70 -27.99
N MET A 313 -11.49 12.26 -28.89
CA MET A 313 -12.46 13.30 -28.58
C MET A 313 -13.63 12.70 -27.79
N VAL A 314 -13.91 13.24 -26.62
CA VAL A 314 -14.92 12.77 -25.67
C VAL A 314 -15.82 13.94 -25.28
N PRO A 315 -17.13 13.86 -25.50
CA PRO A 315 -18.05 14.85 -24.97
C PRO A 315 -18.27 14.60 -23.47
N VAL A 316 -18.23 15.68 -22.71
CA VAL A 316 -18.49 15.71 -21.27
C VAL A 316 -19.61 16.70 -20.99
N LEU A 317 -20.71 16.24 -20.39
CA LEU A 317 -21.81 17.10 -19.96
C LEU A 317 -21.71 17.32 -18.46
N ILE A 318 -21.55 18.58 -18.06
CA ILE A 318 -21.53 18.98 -16.66
C ILE A 318 -22.88 19.62 -16.33
N ARG A 319 -23.71 18.91 -15.56
CA ARG A 319 -25.05 19.40 -15.23
C ARG A 319 -24.98 20.54 -14.21
N ALA A 320 -25.68 21.64 -14.47
CA ALA A 320 -25.92 22.64 -13.44
C ALA A 320 -26.90 22.07 -12.41
N SER A 321 -26.51 22.06 -11.13
CA SER A 321 -27.18 21.26 -10.10
C SER A 321 -28.70 21.35 -10.09
N GLU A 322 -29.35 20.24 -9.72
CA GLU A 322 -30.77 20.21 -9.35
C GLU A 322 -31.06 20.72 -7.92
N PHE A 323 -30.03 21.11 -7.14
CA PHE A 323 -30.16 21.37 -5.68
C PHE A 323 -29.44 22.64 -5.16
N GLY A 324 -29.22 23.65 -6.01
CA GLY A 324 -28.73 24.96 -5.57
C GLY A 324 -27.23 25.06 -5.26
N GLN A 325 -26.42 24.08 -5.70
CA GLN A 325 -24.95 24.17 -5.67
C GLN A 325 -24.44 24.47 -7.09
N THR A 326 -23.87 25.64 -7.31
CA THR A 326 -23.27 25.99 -8.60
C THR A 326 -21.75 25.85 -8.54
N PHE A 327 -21.12 25.48 -9.64
CA PHE A 327 -19.67 25.60 -9.82
C PHE A 327 -19.35 26.89 -10.57
N ASP A 328 -18.16 27.45 -10.36
CA ASP A 328 -17.69 28.60 -11.11
C ASP A 328 -17.29 28.16 -12.52
N ARG A 329 -18.17 28.42 -13.50
CA ARG A 329 -17.97 28.06 -14.91
C ARG A 329 -16.72 28.68 -15.50
N SER A 330 -16.28 29.82 -14.97
CA SER A 330 -15.05 30.47 -15.44
C SER A 330 -13.80 29.65 -15.14
N THR A 331 -13.89 28.59 -14.33
CA THR A 331 -12.77 27.67 -14.06
C THR A 331 -12.53 26.67 -15.18
N VAL A 332 -13.54 26.39 -16.01
CA VAL A 332 -13.42 25.45 -17.13
C VAL A 332 -12.99 26.22 -18.37
N LYS A 333 -11.72 26.07 -18.76
CA LYS A 333 -11.13 26.77 -19.90
C LYS A 333 -10.30 25.84 -20.75
N THR A 334 -10.17 26.20 -22.02
CA THR A 334 -9.28 25.53 -22.96
C THR A 334 -7.82 25.64 -22.52
N GLY A 335 -7.00 24.66 -22.90
CA GLY A 335 -5.59 24.57 -22.46
C GLY A 335 -5.40 24.17 -21.00
N SER A 336 -6.43 23.55 -20.41
CA SER A 336 -6.41 22.97 -19.06
C SER A 336 -6.88 21.52 -19.12
N THR A 337 -6.31 20.67 -18.29
CA THR A 337 -6.74 19.27 -18.14
C THR A 337 -7.91 19.19 -17.14
N ILE A 338 -8.98 18.54 -17.55
CA ILE A 338 -10.03 18.08 -16.63
C ILE A 338 -9.64 16.74 -16.03
N VAL A 339 -9.87 16.60 -14.73
CA VAL A 339 -9.69 15.36 -13.97
C VAL A 339 -11.07 14.91 -13.54
N ILE A 340 -11.55 13.82 -14.11
CA ILE A 340 -12.89 13.26 -13.86
C ILE A 340 -12.74 11.95 -13.11
N PRO A 341 -13.04 11.94 -11.81
CA PRO A 341 -12.87 10.76 -10.99
C PRO A 341 -14.12 9.82 -11.06
N PHE A 342 -13.93 8.48 -11.09
CA PHE A 342 -14.98 7.46 -11.30
C PHE A 342 -15.94 7.68 -12.48
N PRO A 343 -15.45 8.05 -13.68
CA PRO A 343 -16.31 8.26 -14.83
C PRO A 343 -16.88 6.94 -15.34
N VAL A 344 -18.08 7.03 -15.91
CA VAL A 344 -18.73 5.96 -16.67
C VAL A 344 -19.11 6.50 -18.05
N LYS A 345 -19.24 5.61 -19.03
CA LYS A 345 -19.79 5.96 -20.34
C LYS A 345 -21.30 6.05 -20.23
N ASP A 346 -21.84 7.21 -20.59
CA ASP A 346 -23.27 7.43 -20.75
C ASP A 346 -23.62 7.22 -22.23
N GLU A 347 -24.41 6.18 -22.52
CA GLU A 347 -24.87 5.83 -23.87
C GLU A 347 -26.13 6.61 -24.28
N ASN A 348 -26.82 7.22 -23.30
CA ASN A 348 -28.05 7.99 -23.49
C ASN A 348 -27.78 9.48 -23.76
N MET A 349 -26.52 9.90 -23.69
CA MET A 349 -26.08 11.24 -24.04
C MET A 349 -26.52 11.62 -25.47
N PRO A 350 -27.12 12.80 -25.69
CA PRO A 350 -27.52 13.22 -27.03
C PRO A 350 -26.34 13.25 -28.00
N GLY A 351 -26.38 12.41 -29.03
CA GLY A 351 -25.35 12.34 -30.07
C GLY A 351 -24.45 11.11 -29.93
N ILE A 352 -23.18 11.32 -29.57
CA ILE A 352 -22.21 10.23 -29.36
C ILE A 352 -22.04 9.96 -27.86
N PRO A 353 -21.74 8.70 -27.46
CA PRO A 353 -21.50 8.38 -26.06
C PRO A 353 -20.40 9.25 -25.45
N GLY A 354 -20.58 9.63 -24.19
CA GLY A 354 -19.68 10.52 -23.47
C GLY A 354 -19.70 10.29 -21.97
N VAL A 355 -19.37 11.32 -21.20
CA VAL A 355 -19.36 11.28 -19.73
C VAL A 355 -20.29 12.35 -19.19
N VAL A 356 -21.17 12.00 -18.26
CA VAL A 356 -22.05 12.95 -17.57
C VAL A 356 -21.58 13.14 -16.13
N ILE A 357 -21.51 14.40 -15.69
CA ILE A 357 -21.11 14.80 -14.35
C ILE A 357 -22.31 15.48 -13.67
N ASP A 358 -22.97 14.75 -12.77
CA ASP A 358 -24.19 15.22 -12.08
C ASP A 358 -23.92 16.11 -10.87
N LYS A 359 -22.67 16.18 -10.42
CA LYS A 359 -22.30 16.92 -9.22
C LYS A 359 -21.31 18.04 -9.57
N PRO A 360 -21.54 19.28 -9.11
CA PRO A 360 -20.65 20.42 -9.35
C PRO A 360 -19.19 20.19 -8.90
N ASN A 361 -18.99 19.33 -7.90
CA ASN A 361 -17.66 18.98 -7.36
C ASN A 361 -17.15 17.61 -7.87
N GLY A 362 -17.77 17.05 -8.91
CA GLY A 362 -17.45 15.75 -9.49
C GLY A 362 -16.23 15.76 -10.41
N PHE A 363 -15.55 16.90 -10.56
CA PHE A 363 -14.34 17.05 -11.36
C PHE A 363 -13.40 18.09 -10.76
N LYS A 364 -12.16 18.11 -11.25
CA LYS A 364 -11.15 19.12 -10.95
C LYS A 364 -10.52 19.64 -12.23
N MET A 365 -10.22 20.93 -12.26
CA MET A 365 -9.47 21.57 -13.34
C MET A 365 -8.02 21.77 -12.91
N LEU A 366 -7.09 21.31 -13.75
CA LEU A 366 -5.65 21.58 -13.59
C LEU A 366 -5.22 22.55 -14.69
N PRO A 367 -4.58 23.69 -14.36
CA PRO A 367 -4.21 24.73 -15.33
C PRO A 367 -2.93 24.36 -16.12
N LYS A 368 -2.93 23.17 -16.71
CA LYS A 368 -1.86 22.58 -17.51
C LYS A 368 -2.45 21.66 -18.56
N GLU A 369 -1.75 21.52 -19.67
CA GLU A 369 -2.06 20.53 -20.71
C GLU A 369 -1.71 19.11 -20.21
N LEU A 370 -2.40 18.11 -20.74
CA LEU A 370 -2.30 16.72 -20.30
C LEU A 370 -0.91 16.19 -20.60
N GLU A 371 -0.33 16.51 -21.76
CA GLU A 371 1.03 16.11 -22.11
C GLU A 371 2.06 16.65 -21.11
N ASP A 372 1.92 17.90 -20.66
CA ASP A 372 2.76 18.50 -19.61
C ASP A 372 2.66 17.70 -18.29
N LEU A 373 1.46 17.26 -17.93
CA LEU A 373 1.20 16.45 -16.72
C LEU A 373 1.78 15.03 -16.85
N LEU A 374 1.64 14.40 -18.02
CA LEU A 374 2.20 13.08 -18.30
C LEU A 374 3.73 13.13 -18.23
N LEU A 375 4.36 14.13 -18.84
CA LEU A 375 5.80 14.35 -18.76
C LEU A 375 6.26 14.63 -17.33
N LEU A 376 5.48 15.37 -16.53
CA LEU A 376 5.76 15.57 -15.11
C LEU A 376 5.67 14.26 -14.33
N SER A 377 4.68 13.41 -14.62
CA SER A 377 4.53 12.08 -14.00
C SER A 377 5.73 11.19 -14.33
N ASP A 378 6.16 11.18 -15.60
CA ASP A 378 7.34 10.45 -16.05
C ASP A 378 8.61 10.91 -15.31
N ARG A 379 8.79 12.23 -15.12
CA ARG A 379 9.91 12.77 -14.33
C ARG A 379 9.82 12.39 -12.86
N VAL A 380 8.65 12.53 -12.24
CA VAL A 380 8.44 12.13 -10.84
C VAL A 380 8.81 10.67 -10.65
N LYS A 381 8.34 9.77 -11.55
CA LYS A 381 8.71 8.35 -11.53
C LYS A 381 10.20 8.15 -11.75
N TYR A 382 10.78 8.77 -12.77
CA TYR A 382 12.20 8.60 -13.09
C TYR A 382 13.15 8.97 -11.95
N TYR A 383 12.82 10.01 -11.18
CA TYR A 383 13.65 10.47 -10.07
C TYR A 383 13.29 9.86 -8.72
N SER A 384 12.03 9.43 -8.55
CA SER A 384 11.47 9.10 -7.23
C SER A 384 11.00 7.64 -7.12
N SER A 385 10.89 6.90 -8.22
CA SER A 385 10.63 5.44 -8.23
C SER A 385 11.91 4.64 -8.01
N LEU A 386 11.76 3.49 -7.35
CA LEU A 386 12.84 2.62 -6.91
C LEU A 386 13.23 1.64 -8.02
N ALA A 387 14.45 1.76 -8.54
CA ALA A 387 15.18 0.62 -9.07
C ALA A 387 16.16 0.19 -7.96
N ASP A 388 15.97 -1.00 -7.41
CA ASP A 388 16.92 -1.65 -6.48
C ASP A 388 17.24 -0.90 -5.18
N GLY A 389 16.29 -0.14 -4.63
CA GLY A 389 16.45 0.57 -3.35
C GLY A 389 17.18 1.91 -3.44
N LYS A 390 17.70 2.27 -4.62
CA LYS A 390 18.41 3.53 -4.85
C LYS A 390 17.47 4.60 -5.41
N ARG A 391 17.62 5.84 -4.93
CA ARG A 391 16.89 7.01 -5.43
C ARG A 391 17.82 7.93 -6.21
N ARG A 392 17.31 8.57 -7.26
CA ARG A 392 18.11 9.39 -8.17
C ARG A 392 18.01 10.86 -7.80
N CYS A 393 19.17 11.48 -7.62
CA CYS A 393 19.25 12.91 -7.34
C CYS A 393 18.76 13.69 -8.56
N HIS A 394 17.74 14.54 -8.38
CA HIS A 394 17.19 15.37 -9.46
C HIS A 394 18.21 16.34 -10.06
N GLY A 395 19.19 16.78 -9.27
CA GLY A 395 20.16 17.77 -9.71
C GLY A 395 21.36 17.22 -10.48
N CYS A 396 21.86 16.04 -10.11
CA CYS A 396 23.11 15.49 -10.65
C CYS A 396 22.99 14.06 -11.17
N ASN A 397 21.79 13.48 -11.19
CA ASN A 397 21.49 12.11 -11.62
C ASN A 397 22.21 10.99 -10.87
N LYS A 398 22.94 11.31 -9.78
CA LYS A 398 23.59 10.29 -8.96
C LYS A 398 22.57 9.53 -8.13
N GLU A 399 22.74 8.22 -8.08
CA GLU A 399 21.94 7.32 -7.26
C GLU A 399 22.54 7.18 -5.86
N SER A 400 21.70 7.20 -4.83
CA SER A 400 22.13 7.09 -3.43
C SER A 400 20.99 6.59 -2.55
N ASP A 401 21.35 5.89 -1.47
CA ASP A 401 20.43 5.39 -0.45
C ASP A 401 20.03 6.49 0.56
N SER A 402 20.80 7.58 0.60
CA SER A 402 20.54 8.76 1.44
C SER A 402 20.47 10.03 0.59
N GLN A 403 19.29 10.63 0.47
CA GLN A 403 19.06 11.89 -0.24
C GLN A 403 18.13 12.81 0.56
N LEU A 404 18.36 14.12 0.45
CA LEU A 404 17.51 15.17 1.02
C LEU A 404 16.30 15.40 0.13
N VAL A 405 15.10 15.19 0.67
CA VAL A 405 13.84 15.50 -0.02
C VAL A 405 13.64 17.01 -0.12
N CYS A 406 13.14 17.48 -1.25
CA CYS A 406 12.72 18.87 -1.40
C CYS A 406 11.59 19.21 -0.44
N ARG A 407 11.81 20.13 0.50
CA ARG A 407 10.78 20.59 1.45
C ARG A 407 9.61 21.36 0.81
N GLY A 408 9.73 21.71 -0.48
CA GLY A 408 8.72 22.46 -1.21
C GLY A 408 7.64 21.56 -1.82
N CYS A 409 8.05 20.67 -2.72
CA CYS A 409 7.13 19.76 -3.40
C CYS A 409 7.03 18.39 -2.73
N PHE A 410 8.08 17.96 -2.01
CA PHE A 410 8.19 16.64 -1.40
C PHE A 410 8.18 15.45 -2.40
N PHE A 411 8.46 15.68 -3.68
CA PHE A 411 8.62 14.63 -4.70
C PHE A 411 10.11 14.40 -5.01
N PHE A 412 10.81 15.45 -5.43
CA PHE A 412 12.21 15.36 -5.84
C PHE A 412 13.21 15.34 -4.68
N GLN A 413 14.35 14.69 -4.90
CA GLN A 413 15.40 14.48 -3.90
C GLN A 413 16.77 14.88 -4.42
N TYR A 414 17.68 15.19 -3.50
CA TYR A 414 19.01 15.73 -3.79
C TYR A 414 20.08 15.08 -2.93
N CYS A 415 21.30 14.92 -3.46
CA CYS A 415 22.40 14.34 -2.68
C CYS A 415 22.80 15.20 -1.47
N ASN A 416 22.66 16.52 -1.55
CA ASN A 416 22.91 17.47 -0.46
C ASN A 416 22.33 18.85 -0.81
N GLU A 417 22.42 19.81 0.13
CA GLU A 417 21.91 21.18 -0.05
C GLU A 417 22.64 21.96 -1.16
N SER A 418 23.89 21.62 -1.45
CA SER A 418 24.72 22.27 -2.49
C SER A 418 24.47 21.75 -3.91
N CYS A 419 23.63 20.73 -4.09
CA CYS A 419 23.37 20.15 -5.40
C CYS A 419 22.56 21.13 -6.28
N PRO A 420 22.95 21.38 -7.54
CA PRO A 420 22.24 22.29 -8.42
C PRO A 420 20.84 21.77 -8.73
N LYS A 421 19.81 22.59 -8.50
CA LYS A 421 18.40 22.23 -8.74
C LYS A 421 17.97 22.59 -10.18
N LYS A 422 18.69 22.06 -11.17
CA LYS A 422 18.39 22.30 -12.59
C LYS A 422 16.95 21.86 -12.89
N ASP A 423 16.21 22.71 -13.59
CA ASP A 423 14.85 22.46 -14.10
C ASP A 423 13.80 22.07 -13.04
N HIS A 424 14.12 22.21 -11.75
CA HIS A 424 13.24 21.83 -10.65
C HIS A 424 12.15 22.86 -10.35
N GLU A 425 12.48 24.14 -10.45
CA GLU A 425 11.60 25.23 -10.01
C GLU A 425 10.19 25.19 -10.63
N PRO A 426 10.01 25.00 -11.96
CA PRO A 426 8.66 24.92 -12.54
C PRO A 426 7.86 23.73 -11.99
N ASP A 427 8.44 22.54 -11.94
CA ASP A 427 7.78 21.34 -11.42
C ASP A 427 7.46 21.46 -9.93
N CYS A 428 8.38 22.03 -9.16
CA CYS A 428 8.23 22.23 -7.72
C CYS A 428 7.06 23.17 -7.39
N LYS A 429 6.84 24.21 -8.22
CA LYS A 429 5.72 25.13 -8.07
C LYS A 429 4.39 24.43 -8.29
N LEU A 430 4.29 23.55 -9.30
CA LEU A 430 3.09 22.77 -9.57
C LEU A 430 2.82 21.75 -8.47
N LEU A 431 3.80 20.90 -8.17
CA LEU A 431 3.66 19.80 -7.21
C LEU A 431 3.46 20.25 -5.74
N ARG A 432 3.72 21.53 -5.43
CA ARG A 432 3.40 22.12 -4.12
C ARG A 432 1.90 22.39 -3.97
N GLN A 433 1.18 22.57 -5.07
CA GLN A 433 -0.25 22.86 -5.05
C GLN A 433 -1.04 21.63 -4.58
N PRO A 434 -2.07 21.79 -3.73
CA PRO A 434 -2.81 20.67 -3.17
C PRO A 434 -3.38 19.69 -4.21
N ASP A 435 -4.08 20.19 -5.24
CA ASP A 435 -4.73 19.33 -6.25
C ASP A 435 -3.71 18.49 -7.04
N PHE A 436 -2.56 19.09 -7.42
CA PHE A 436 -1.45 18.35 -8.05
C PHE A 436 -0.83 17.36 -7.08
N ARG A 437 -0.63 17.75 -5.82
CA ARG A 437 -0.02 16.88 -4.82
C ARG A 437 -0.87 15.64 -4.57
N ASP A 438 -2.18 15.81 -4.56
CA ASP A 438 -3.14 14.73 -4.33
C ASP A 438 -3.23 13.80 -5.56
N LEU A 439 -3.27 14.35 -6.79
CA LEU A 439 -3.24 13.56 -8.03
C LEU A 439 -1.95 12.73 -8.14
N PHE A 440 -0.78 13.29 -7.82
CA PHE A 440 0.51 12.64 -8.01
C PHE A 440 0.93 11.72 -6.84
N ARG A 441 0.19 11.69 -5.74
CA ARG A 441 0.43 10.83 -4.56
C ARG A 441 -0.68 9.83 -4.29
N LEU A 442 -1.50 9.52 -5.29
CA LEU A 442 -2.57 8.55 -5.16
C LEU A 442 -2.03 7.21 -4.64
N ASN A 443 -2.18 6.98 -3.33
CA ASN A 443 -1.77 5.74 -2.66
C ASN A 443 -2.78 4.59 -2.88
N HIS A 444 -3.55 4.66 -3.97
CA HIS A 444 -4.61 3.71 -4.31
C HIS A 444 -5.59 3.42 -3.14
N ASN A 445 -5.85 4.38 -2.22
CA ASN A 445 -6.81 4.21 -1.12
C ASN A 445 -8.08 5.06 -1.38
N LEU A 446 -9.25 4.42 -1.28
CA LEU A 446 -10.57 5.04 -1.48
C LEU A 446 -10.82 6.22 -0.53
N GLU A 447 -10.19 6.25 0.65
CA GLU A 447 -10.31 7.36 1.61
C GLU A 447 -9.64 8.67 1.14
N ASP A 448 -8.52 8.61 0.41
CA ASP A 448 -7.79 9.79 -0.07
C ASP A 448 -8.55 10.52 -1.19
N TYR A 449 -9.43 9.79 -1.88
CA TYR A 449 -10.25 10.27 -2.99
C TYR A 449 -11.26 11.34 -2.59
N SER A 450 -11.71 11.33 -1.33
CA SER A 450 -12.60 12.35 -0.76
C SER A 450 -12.06 13.78 -0.90
N ARG A 451 -10.74 13.94 -1.10
CA ARG A 451 -10.07 15.24 -1.30
C ARG A 451 -10.07 15.72 -2.76
N LEU A 452 -10.02 14.79 -3.72
CA LEU A 452 -10.09 15.10 -5.15
C LEU A 452 -11.53 15.34 -5.61
N ALA A 453 -12.49 14.57 -5.09
CA ALA A 453 -13.92 14.75 -5.37
C ALA A 453 -14.78 14.30 -4.17
N PRO A 454 -15.14 15.21 -3.24
CA PRO A 454 -16.03 14.88 -2.13
C PRO A 454 -17.45 14.65 -2.65
N GLY A 455 -17.89 13.39 -2.78
CA GLY A 455 -19.32 13.11 -2.90
C GLY A 455 -19.81 11.95 -3.77
N GLN A 456 -19.05 10.93 -4.13
CA GLN A 456 -19.66 9.70 -4.71
C GLN A 456 -18.96 8.42 -4.26
N PRO A 457 -19.64 7.57 -3.46
CA PRO A 457 -19.28 6.17 -3.35
C PRO A 457 -20.39 5.19 -3.75
N SER A 458 -21.65 5.59 -3.85
CA SER A 458 -22.78 4.68 -4.14
C SER A 458 -23.50 5.09 -5.43
N ARG A 459 -23.68 4.13 -6.35
CA ARG A 459 -24.50 4.27 -7.57
C ARG A 459 -25.59 3.21 -7.57
N GLU A 460 -26.76 3.58 -8.10
CA GLU A 460 -27.79 2.62 -8.50
C GLU A 460 -27.29 1.88 -9.75
N CYS A 461 -27.26 0.55 -9.69
CA CYS A 461 -26.90 -0.32 -10.80
C CYS A 461 -27.90 -1.48 -10.82
N VAL A 462 -28.53 -1.73 -11.97
CA VAL A 462 -29.37 -2.91 -12.15
C VAL A 462 -28.45 -4.12 -12.33
N VAL A 463 -28.35 -4.97 -11.31
CA VAL A 463 -27.70 -6.27 -11.43
C VAL A 463 -28.65 -7.17 -12.21
N ILE A 464 -28.38 -7.42 -13.50
CA ILE A 464 -29.13 -8.40 -14.30
C ILE A 464 -28.57 -9.80 -14.06
#